data_AF-A0A150XFM6-F1
#
_entry.id   AF-A0A150XFM6-F1
#
_cell.length_a   1.000
_cell.length_b   1.000
_cell.length_c   1.000
_cell.angle_alpha   90.00
_cell.angle_beta   90.00
_cell.angle_gamma   90.00
#
_symmetry.space_group_name_H-M   'P 1'
#
loop_
_entity.id
_entity.type
_entity.pdbx_description
1 polymer ?
#
loop_
_entity_poly.entity_id
_entity_poly.type
_entity_poly.pdbx_seq_one_letter_code
_entity_poly.pdbx_strand_id
1 'polypeptide(L)'
;MRIKRGYVLITSDIREQINAENERTGTGPQRALKGNKEARQIGLTSGIIYRLTGQNGKSITAKTEHVELALKLWNDLPDKDIEPSKPKPHNPGPIMIYKNPHYGYEPITPEFLEKLESEELRTGVKAEDLVKEAGIDVKPHVIRAWKSGKTKSGDPDVIDSVLQAFKGLFNMKISI
;
A
#
# COMPACT_ATOMS: atom_id res chain seq x y z
N MET A 1 -35.01 9.02 -11.85
CA MET A 1 -33.73 9.71 -11.64
C MET A 1 -33.58 10.81 -12.69
N ARG A 2 -33.37 12.07 -12.30
CA ARG A 2 -33.21 13.19 -13.26
C ARG A 2 -31.71 13.39 -13.55
N ILE A 3 -31.28 13.10 -14.77
CA ILE A 3 -29.88 13.29 -15.18
C ILE A 3 -29.66 14.76 -15.52
N LYS A 4 -28.56 15.34 -15.02
CA LYS A 4 -28.18 16.72 -15.30
C LYS A 4 -27.84 16.89 -16.79
N ARG A 5 -28.19 18.02 -17.40
CA ARG A 5 -27.80 18.34 -18.78
C ARG A 5 -26.28 18.23 -18.95
N GLY A 6 -25.83 17.54 -20.00
CA GLY A 6 -24.40 17.26 -20.26
C GLY A 6 -23.83 16.06 -19.49
N TYR A 7 -24.67 15.28 -18.82
CA TYR A 7 -24.29 14.02 -18.18
C TYR A 7 -25.05 12.85 -18.81
N VAL A 8 -24.45 11.67 -18.73
CA VAL A 8 -25.01 10.39 -19.16
C VAL A 8 -24.92 9.39 -18.01
N LEU A 9 -25.78 8.36 -18.09
CA LEU A 9 -25.71 7.21 -17.21
C LEU A 9 -24.53 6.33 -17.62
N ILE A 10 -23.76 5.83 -16.65
CA ILE A 10 -22.69 4.86 -16.90
C ILE A 10 -23.30 3.46 -16.87
N THR A 11 -23.61 2.92 -18.05
CA THR A 11 -24.11 1.55 -18.24
C THR A 11 -23.01 0.51 -18.00
N SER A 12 -23.37 -0.77 -17.86
CA SER A 12 -22.41 -1.89 -17.87
C SER A 12 -21.55 -1.85 -19.14
N ASP A 13 -22.17 -1.63 -20.28
CA ASP A 13 -21.54 -1.72 -21.59
C ASP A 13 -20.42 -0.69 -21.75
N ILE A 14 -20.62 0.54 -21.27
CA ILE A 14 -19.57 1.58 -21.26
C ILE A 14 -18.37 1.12 -20.42
N ARG A 15 -18.62 0.46 -19.29
CA ARG A 15 -17.54 -0.03 -18.41
C ARG A 15 -16.77 -1.15 -19.08
N GLU A 16 -17.51 -2.11 -19.63
CA GLU A 16 -16.97 -3.29 -20.29
C GLU A 16 -16.15 -2.91 -21.50
N GLN A 17 -16.61 -1.96 -22.33
CA GLN A 17 -15.85 -1.42 -23.46
C GLN A 17 -14.52 -0.81 -23.01
N ILE A 18 -14.53 0.08 -22.02
CA ILE A 18 -13.29 0.72 -21.55
C ILE A 18 -12.36 -0.34 -20.92
N ASN A 19 -12.88 -1.30 -20.17
CA ASN A 19 -12.07 -2.38 -19.60
C ASN A 19 -11.49 -3.29 -20.69
N ALA A 20 -12.27 -3.65 -21.70
CA ALA A 20 -11.82 -4.45 -22.84
C ALA A 20 -10.69 -3.76 -23.59
N GLU A 21 -10.76 -2.45 -23.80
CA GLU A 21 -9.67 -1.69 -24.41
C GLU A 21 -8.39 -1.65 -23.56
N ASN A 22 -8.52 -1.53 -22.24
CA ASN A 22 -7.38 -1.65 -21.33
C ASN A 22 -6.74 -3.05 -21.40
N GLU A 23 -7.56 -4.09 -21.51
CA GLU A 23 -7.12 -5.48 -21.62
C GLU A 23 -6.50 -5.79 -22.98
N ARG A 24 -7.10 -5.32 -24.07
CA ARG A 24 -6.62 -5.46 -25.46
C ARG A 24 -5.24 -4.86 -25.63
N THR A 25 -5.05 -3.63 -25.14
CA THR A 25 -3.82 -2.86 -25.37
C THR A 25 -2.77 -3.03 -24.28
N GLY A 26 -3.13 -3.60 -23.12
CA GLY A 26 -2.28 -3.66 -21.94
C GLY A 26 -1.88 -2.28 -21.38
N THR A 27 -2.57 -1.22 -21.79
CA THR A 27 -2.22 0.17 -21.45
C THR A 27 -3.27 0.75 -20.51
N GLY A 28 -2.89 1.04 -19.25
CA GLY A 28 -3.82 1.62 -18.28
C GLY A 28 -4.18 3.10 -18.53
N PRO A 29 -5.23 3.64 -17.87
CA PRO A 29 -5.74 5.00 -18.11
C PRO A 29 -4.71 6.12 -17.98
N GLN A 30 -3.76 6.00 -17.04
CA GLN A 30 -2.67 6.99 -16.88
C GLN A 30 -1.78 7.09 -18.13
N ARG A 31 -1.45 5.94 -18.74
CA ARG A 31 -0.62 5.89 -19.94
C ARG A 31 -1.40 6.33 -21.17
N ALA A 32 -2.66 5.90 -21.29
CA ALA A 32 -3.55 6.31 -22.38
C ALA A 32 -3.79 7.84 -22.42
N LEU A 33 -3.83 8.49 -21.25
CA LEU A 33 -3.96 9.94 -21.15
C LEU A 33 -2.67 10.73 -21.38
N LYS A 34 -1.50 10.07 -21.43
CA LYS A 34 -0.21 10.76 -21.46
C LYS A 34 -0.09 11.59 -22.75
N GLY A 35 -0.01 12.91 -22.59
CA GLY A 35 0.13 13.84 -23.71
C GLY A 35 -1.18 14.18 -24.44
N ASN A 36 -2.33 13.64 -24.01
CA ASN A 36 -3.62 13.94 -24.64
C ASN A 36 -4.08 15.36 -24.25
N LYS A 37 -4.02 16.30 -25.22
CA LYS A 37 -4.36 17.71 -25.02
C LYS A 37 -5.87 17.93 -24.82
N GLU A 38 -6.70 17.18 -25.54
CA GLU A 38 -8.17 17.26 -25.45
C GLU A 38 -8.64 16.84 -24.04
N ALA A 39 -8.11 15.73 -23.52
CA ALA A 39 -8.39 15.26 -22.16
C ALA A 39 -8.04 16.33 -21.12
N ARG A 40 -6.92 17.04 -21.31
CA ARG A 40 -6.51 18.14 -20.42
C ARG A 40 -7.48 19.33 -20.50
N GLN A 41 -7.97 19.68 -21.69
CA GLN A 41 -8.90 20.79 -21.89
C GLN A 41 -10.26 20.54 -21.22
N ILE A 42 -10.79 19.31 -21.34
CA ILE A 42 -12.08 18.94 -20.73
C ILE A 42 -11.96 18.50 -19.27
N GLY A 43 -10.73 18.44 -18.73
CA GLY A 43 -10.45 18.02 -17.35
C GLY A 43 -10.67 16.53 -17.09
N LEU A 44 -10.53 15.68 -18.12
CA LEU A 44 -10.56 14.23 -17.96
C LEU A 44 -9.26 13.73 -17.31
N THR A 45 -9.38 13.08 -16.16
CA THR A 45 -8.25 12.52 -15.41
C THR A 45 -8.34 11.01 -15.32
N SER A 46 -7.22 10.33 -15.06
CA SER A 46 -7.22 8.87 -14.84
C SER A 46 -8.13 8.47 -13.68
N GLY A 47 -8.23 9.30 -12.63
CA GLY A 47 -9.15 9.09 -11.52
C GLY A 47 -10.62 9.08 -11.94
N ILE A 48 -11.01 9.93 -12.90
CA ILE A 48 -12.37 9.92 -13.47
C ILE A 48 -12.59 8.61 -14.24
N ILE A 49 -11.64 8.19 -15.07
CA ILE A 49 -11.73 6.93 -15.82
C ILE A 49 -11.83 5.72 -14.88
N TYR A 50 -11.05 5.68 -13.80
CA TYR A 50 -11.14 4.61 -12.80
C TYR A 50 -12.51 4.55 -12.10
N ARG A 51 -13.23 5.67 -12.01
CA ARG A 51 -14.62 5.70 -11.51
C ARG A 51 -15.64 5.26 -12.56
N LEU A 52 -15.36 5.54 -13.85
CA LEU A 52 -16.13 4.98 -14.97
C LEU A 52 -16.04 3.46 -14.94
N THR A 53 -14.82 2.90 -14.90
CA THR A 53 -14.59 1.45 -14.91
C THR A 53 -14.96 0.74 -13.60
N GLY A 54 -15.20 1.50 -12.53
CA GLY A 54 -15.61 0.98 -11.22
C GLY A 54 -14.46 0.50 -10.32
N GLN A 55 -13.21 0.78 -10.69
CA GLN A 55 -12.01 0.43 -9.91
C GLN A 55 -11.79 1.35 -8.69
N ASN A 56 -12.27 2.60 -8.72
CA ASN A 56 -12.18 3.57 -7.60
C ASN A 56 -13.57 4.05 -7.13
N GLY A 57 -14.46 3.11 -6.87
CA GLY A 57 -15.86 3.36 -6.58
C GLY A 57 -16.69 3.55 -7.84
N LYS A 58 -17.96 3.11 -7.81
CA LYS A 58 -18.83 3.12 -8.99
C LYS A 58 -19.57 4.44 -9.09
N SER A 59 -19.17 5.30 -10.03
CA SER A 59 -20.03 6.44 -10.39
C SER A 59 -21.25 5.94 -11.15
N ILE A 60 -22.41 6.58 -10.94
CA ILE A 60 -23.67 6.25 -11.63
C ILE A 60 -23.81 7.11 -12.90
N THR A 61 -23.27 8.33 -12.88
CA THR A 61 -23.28 9.27 -14.00
C THR A 61 -21.90 9.87 -14.26
N ALA A 62 -21.68 10.33 -15.47
CA ALA A 62 -20.49 11.08 -15.87
C ALA A 62 -20.84 12.13 -16.92
N LYS A 63 -19.95 13.10 -17.13
CA LYS A 63 -20.11 14.05 -18.23
C LYS A 63 -20.05 13.32 -19.57
N THR A 64 -20.88 13.72 -20.52
CA THR A 64 -20.92 13.13 -21.86
C THR A 64 -19.55 13.18 -22.54
N GLU A 65 -18.90 14.34 -22.53
CA GLU A 65 -17.55 14.56 -23.11
C GLU A 65 -16.48 13.64 -22.52
N HIS A 66 -16.60 13.30 -21.22
CA HIS A 66 -15.64 12.41 -20.55
C HIS A 66 -15.82 10.97 -20.99
N VAL A 67 -17.05 10.53 -21.18
CA VAL A 67 -17.36 9.17 -21.64
C VAL A 67 -16.94 9.01 -23.10
N GLU A 68 -17.30 9.96 -23.96
CA GLU A 68 -16.97 9.92 -25.39
C GLU A 68 -15.46 9.90 -25.65
N LEU A 69 -14.70 10.74 -24.95
CA LEU A 69 -13.25 10.72 -25.09
C LEU A 69 -12.65 9.44 -24.50
N ALA A 70 -13.13 8.99 -23.33
CA ALA A 70 -12.63 7.75 -22.72
C ALA A 70 -12.78 6.54 -23.63
N LEU A 71 -13.88 6.43 -24.38
CA LEU A 71 -14.11 5.35 -25.34
C LEU A 71 -13.18 5.40 -26.56
N LYS A 72 -12.50 6.53 -26.82
CA LYS A 72 -11.59 6.70 -27.97
C LYS A 72 -10.12 6.63 -27.59
N LEU A 73 -9.79 6.75 -26.30
CA LEU A 73 -8.40 6.89 -25.82
C LEU A 73 -7.46 5.76 -26.25
N TRP A 74 -8.01 4.57 -26.50
CA TRP A 74 -7.25 3.37 -26.83
C TRP A 74 -7.26 3.01 -28.32
N ASN A 75 -8.05 3.71 -29.14
CA ASN A 75 -8.27 3.34 -30.55
C ASN A 75 -6.97 3.32 -31.36
N ASP A 76 -6.06 4.25 -31.09
CA ASP A 76 -4.78 4.37 -31.80
C ASP A 76 -3.66 3.53 -31.17
N LEU A 77 -3.96 2.80 -30.08
CA LEU A 77 -2.99 1.94 -29.42
C LEU A 77 -3.03 0.53 -30.01
N PRO A 78 -1.86 -0.07 -30.31
CA PRO A 78 -1.79 -1.43 -30.82
C PRO A 78 -2.32 -2.41 -29.76
N ASP A 79 -2.78 -3.57 -30.24
CA ASP A 79 -3.00 -4.73 -29.37
C ASP A 79 -1.71 -5.04 -28.63
N LYS A 80 -1.80 -5.49 -27.39
CA LYS A 80 -0.65 -6.07 -26.72
C LYS A 80 -0.25 -7.31 -27.52
N ASP A 81 1.03 -7.42 -27.85
CA ASP A 81 1.56 -8.71 -28.32
C ASP A 81 1.17 -9.77 -27.28
N ILE A 82 0.67 -10.93 -27.75
CA ILE A 82 0.29 -12.06 -26.90
C ILE A 82 1.57 -12.72 -26.38
N GLU A 83 2.40 -11.96 -25.70
CA GLU A 83 3.30 -12.49 -24.71
C GLU A 83 2.41 -12.81 -23.51
N PRO A 84 2.32 -14.07 -23.05
CA PRO A 84 1.60 -14.37 -21.82
C PRO A 84 2.12 -13.38 -20.78
N SER A 85 1.22 -12.63 -20.14
CA SER A 85 1.62 -11.71 -19.09
C SER A 85 2.55 -12.49 -18.20
N LYS A 86 3.85 -12.13 -18.15
CA LYS A 86 4.76 -12.73 -17.18
C LYS A 86 3.96 -12.73 -15.89
N PRO A 87 3.73 -13.89 -15.24
CA PRO A 87 3.01 -13.88 -13.98
C PRO A 87 3.62 -12.74 -13.19
N LYS A 88 2.78 -11.78 -12.72
CA LYS A 88 3.25 -10.72 -11.80
C LYS A 88 4.29 -11.42 -10.97
N PRO A 89 5.57 -11.00 -10.97
CA PRO A 89 6.56 -11.76 -10.25
C PRO A 89 5.91 -12.01 -8.91
N HIS A 90 5.64 -13.29 -8.63
CA HIS A 90 5.69 -13.69 -7.26
C HIS A 90 7.10 -13.23 -6.96
N ASN A 91 7.22 -12.10 -6.26
CA ASN A 91 8.32 -12.02 -5.37
C ASN A 91 7.95 -13.13 -4.40
N PRO A 92 8.52 -14.36 -4.48
CA PRO A 92 9.02 -14.84 -3.21
C PRO A 92 9.87 -13.65 -2.75
N GLY A 93 9.51 -13.04 -1.61
CA GLY A 93 10.24 -11.89 -1.10
C GLY A 93 11.73 -12.12 -1.34
N PRO A 94 12.49 -11.10 -1.76
CA PRO A 94 13.81 -11.26 -2.35
C PRO A 94 14.59 -12.40 -1.69
N ILE A 95 15.09 -13.36 -2.48
CA ILE A 95 16.13 -14.30 -2.04
C ILE A 95 17.14 -13.46 -1.27
N MET A 96 17.33 -13.78 0.02
CA MET A 96 17.93 -12.91 1.02
C MET A 96 19.34 -12.47 0.61
N ILE A 97 19.43 -11.29 0.01
CA ILE A 97 20.67 -10.52 -0.03
C ILE A 97 20.46 -9.43 1.02
N TYR A 98 21.04 -9.63 2.20
CA TYR A 98 21.05 -8.66 3.29
C TYR A 98 21.54 -7.32 2.75
N LYS A 99 20.61 -6.40 2.47
CA LYS A 99 20.98 -5.00 2.28
C LYS A 99 21.19 -4.43 3.66
N ASN A 100 22.41 -3.99 3.95
CA ASN A 100 22.71 -3.20 5.14
C ASN A 100 21.64 -2.11 5.31
N PRO A 101 21.10 -1.92 6.53
CA PRO A 101 20.17 -0.83 6.80
C PRO A 101 20.77 0.53 6.42
N HIS A 102 19.91 1.50 6.13
CA HIS A 102 20.32 2.90 6.02
C HIS A 102 21.11 3.32 7.27
N TYR A 103 22.17 4.13 7.08
CA TYR A 103 23.14 4.57 8.10
C TYR A 103 22.53 4.69 9.51
N GLY A 104 22.99 3.86 10.46
CA GLY A 104 22.62 3.93 11.88
C GLY A 104 21.51 2.99 12.37
N TYR A 105 20.85 2.21 11.51
CA TYR A 105 19.83 1.23 11.93
C TYR A 105 20.37 -0.19 12.02
N GLU A 106 19.87 -0.99 12.96
CA GLU A 106 20.22 -2.40 13.15
C GLU A 106 19.08 -3.34 12.74
N PRO A 107 19.39 -4.56 12.29
CA PRO A 107 18.38 -5.55 11.95
C PRO A 107 17.63 -6.03 13.19
N ILE A 108 16.31 -6.19 13.07
CA ILE A 108 15.51 -6.92 14.06
C ILE A 108 15.75 -8.41 13.84
N THR A 109 16.61 -9.01 14.66
CA THR A 109 16.99 -10.43 14.53
C THR A 109 15.95 -11.37 15.14
N PRO A 110 15.91 -12.65 14.71
CA PRO A 110 15.10 -13.67 15.39
C PRO A 110 15.43 -13.78 16.87
N GLU A 111 16.72 -13.72 17.23
CA GLU A 111 17.20 -13.78 18.61
C GLU A 111 16.64 -12.64 19.47
N PHE A 112 16.56 -11.42 18.92
CA PHE A 112 15.93 -10.29 19.59
C PHE A 112 14.43 -10.54 19.83
N LEU A 113 13.72 -11.08 18.84
CA LEU A 113 12.29 -11.36 18.95
C LEU A 113 12.00 -12.47 19.98
N GLU A 114 12.80 -13.53 19.99
CA GLU A 114 12.71 -14.60 21.00
C GLU A 114 12.94 -14.07 22.41
N LYS A 115 13.93 -13.18 22.56
CA LYS A 115 14.21 -12.53 23.84
C LYS A 115 13.08 -11.60 24.27
N LEU A 116 12.55 -10.81 23.34
CA LEU A 116 11.40 -9.94 23.59
C LEU A 116 10.18 -10.74 24.05
N GLU A 117 9.85 -11.83 23.36
CA GLU A 117 8.75 -12.72 23.72
C GLU A 117 8.97 -13.39 25.09
N SER A 118 10.20 -13.83 25.37
CA SER A 118 10.57 -14.38 26.68
C SER A 118 10.36 -13.39 27.82
N GLU A 119 10.69 -12.11 27.60
CA GLU A 119 10.47 -11.04 28.58
C GLU A 119 8.97 -10.73 28.78
N GLU A 120 8.17 -10.77 27.71
CA GLU A 120 6.70 -10.63 27.82
C GLU A 120 6.10 -11.77 28.62
N LEU A 121 6.52 -13.02 28.37
CA LEU A 121 6.05 -14.19 29.10
C LEU A 121 6.47 -14.15 30.57
N ARG A 122 7.72 -13.74 30.85
CA ARG A 122 8.26 -13.63 32.21
C ARG A 122 7.54 -12.57 33.05
N THR A 123 7.22 -11.43 32.45
CA THR A 123 6.65 -10.28 33.18
C THR A 123 5.13 -10.21 33.12
N GLY A 124 4.51 -10.84 32.12
CA GLY A 124 3.10 -10.69 31.80
C GLY A 124 2.75 -9.34 31.14
N VAL A 125 3.75 -8.50 30.86
CA VAL A 125 3.57 -7.17 30.27
C VAL A 125 3.88 -7.24 28.78
N LYS A 126 3.02 -6.65 27.96
CA LYS A 126 3.27 -6.52 26.52
C LYS A 126 4.24 -5.39 26.25
N ALA A 127 5.21 -5.62 25.37
CA ALA A 127 6.20 -4.64 24.98
C ALA A 127 5.54 -3.37 24.43
N GLU A 128 4.43 -3.50 23.71
CA GLU A 128 3.63 -2.37 23.22
C GLU A 128 3.15 -1.43 24.33
N ASP A 129 2.76 -1.99 25.47
CA ASP A 129 2.28 -1.23 26.62
C ASP A 129 3.48 -0.71 27.42
N LEU A 130 4.51 -1.53 27.59
CA LEU A 130 5.74 -1.16 28.29
C LEU A 130 6.45 0.04 27.67
N VAL A 131 6.61 0.07 26.34
CA VAL A 131 7.28 1.22 25.68
C VAL A 131 6.52 2.52 25.87
N LYS A 132 5.18 2.44 25.95
CA LYS A 132 4.31 3.58 26.19
C LYS A 132 4.43 4.07 27.63
N GLU A 133 4.42 3.17 28.60
CA GLU A 133 4.54 3.49 30.03
C GLU A 133 5.94 3.98 30.40
N ALA A 134 6.97 3.37 29.83
CA ALA A 134 8.37 3.75 30.04
C ALA A 134 8.78 5.01 29.27
N GLY A 135 7.89 5.58 28.44
CA GLY A 135 8.15 6.80 27.68
C GLY A 135 9.30 6.67 26.68
N ILE A 136 9.55 5.47 26.17
CA ILE A 136 10.57 5.23 25.15
C ILE A 136 10.11 5.90 23.86
N ASP A 137 11.03 6.53 23.12
CA ASP A 137 10.74 7.22 21.85
C ASP A 137 10.48 6.23 20.70
N VAL A 138 9.48 5.36 20.90
CA VAL A 138 9.00 4.39 19.93
C VAL A 138 7.50 4.16 20.11
N LYS A 139 6.77 4.21 19.00
CA LYS A 139 5.31 4.02 19.04
C LYS A 139 4.97 2.54 19.16
N PRO A 140 3.94 2.14 19.91
CA PRO A 140 3.55 0.74 20.09
C PRO A 140 3.30 -0.04 18.78
N HIS A 141 2.81 0.64 17.74
CA HIS A 141 2.58 0.00 16.44
C HIS A 141 3.89 -0.39 15.72
N VAL A 142 5.02 0.24 16.05
CA VAL A 142 6.35 -0.11 15.52
C VAL A 142 6.80 -1.45 16.12
N ILE A 143 6.60 -1.64 17.43
CA ILE A 143 6.87 -2.92 18.12
C ILE A 143 6.03 -4.05 17.51
N ARG A 144 4.73 -3.80 17.25
CA ARG A 144 3.87 -4.76 16.54
C ARG A 144 4.36 -5.06 15.12
N ALA A 145 4.92 -4.06 14.43
CA ALA A 145 5.49 -4.23 13.09
C ALA A 145 6.77 -5.08 13.12
N TRP A 146 7.59 -4.99 14.17
CA TRP A 146 8.75 -5.87 14.40
C TRP A 146 8.31 -7.33 14.61
N LYS A 147 7.37 -7.58 15.54
CA LYS A 147 6.84 -8.93 15.81
C LYS A 147 6.20 -9.60 14.60
N SER A 148 5.53 -8.82 13.74
CA SER A 148 4.90 -9.33 12.53
C SER A 148 5.84 -9.42 11.31
N GLY A 149 7.11 -9.01 11.46
CA GLY A 149 8.09 -8.98 10.38
C GLY A 149 7.82 -7.95 9.28
N LYS A 150 6.86 -7.03 9.50
CA LYS A 150 6.53 -5.92 8.58
C LYS A 150 7.64 -4.87 8.55
N THR A 151 8.29 -4.65 9.68
CA THR A 151 9.47 -3.79 9.82
C THR A 151 10.64 -4.66 10.28
N LYS A 152 11.80 -4.55 9.62
CA LYS A 152 12.92 -5.50 9.76
C LYS A 152 14.21 -4.85 10.28
N SER A 153 14.15 -3.56 10.61
CA SER A 153 15.25 -2.82 11.22
C SER A 153 14.69 -1.81 12.22
N GLY A 154 15.51 -1.47 13.21
CA GLY A 154 15.20 -0.52 14.26
C GLY A 154 16.42 0.31 14.60
N ASP A 155 16.19 1.42 15.29
CA ASP A 155 17.28 2.20 15.87
C ASP A 155 17.91 1.37 17.02
N PRO A 156 19.25 1.20 17.07
CA PRO A 156 19.91 0.40 18.09
C PRO A 156 19.61 0.88 19.51
N ASP A 157 19.55 2.19 19.75
CA ASP A 157 19.27 2.74 21.08
C ASP A 157 17.84 2.40 21.50
N VAL A 158 16.91 2.38 20.55
CA VAL A 158 15.52 1.97 20.79
C VAL A 158 15.44 0.46 21.06
N ILE A 159 16.11 -0.37 20.26
CA ILE A 159 16.16 -1.84 20.42
C ILE A 159 16.65 -2.19 21.84
N ASP A 160 17.74 -1.57 22.28
CA ASP A 160 18.31 -1.78 23.61
C ASP A 160 17.40 -1.23 24.70
N SER A 161 16.83 -0.04 24.52
CA SER A 161 15.94 0.58 25.51
C SER A 161 14.70 -0.27 25.80
N VAL A 162 14.13 -0.93 24.79
CA VAL A 162 12.98 -1.83 24.95
C VAL A 162 13.33 -3.01 25.87
N LEU A 163 14.48 -3.67 25.65
CA LEU A 163 14.91 -4.78 26.50
C LEU A 163 15.32 -4.32 27.90
N GLN A 164 15.92 -3.14 28.03
CA GLN A 164 16.27 -2.56 29.32
C GLN A 164 15.02 -2.21 30.15
N ALA A 165 13.95 -1.76 29.52
CA ALA A 165 12.69 -1.48 30.23
C ALA A 165 12.12 -2.73 30.93
N PHE A 166 12.24 -3.91 30.31
CA PHE A 166 11.82 -5.18 30.93
C PHE A 166 12.68 -5.57 32.15
N LYS A 167 13.98 -5.22 32.14
CA LYS A 167 14.85 -5.38 33.32
C LYS A 167 14.44 -4.43 34.45
N GLY A 168 14.04 -3.20 34.12
CA GLY A 168 13.55 -2.21 35.08
C GLY A 168 12.34 -2.69 35.89
N LEU A 169 11.45 -3.47 35.27
CA LEU A 169 10.29 -4.08 35.95
C LEU A 169 10.66 -5.08 37.05
N PHE A 170 11.84 -5.72 36.95
CA PHE A 170 12.32 -6.67 37.97
C PHE A 170 12.78 -5.95 39.25
N ASN A 171 13.43 -4.80 39.12
CA ASN A 171 13.94 -4.04 40.26
C ASN A 171 12.84 -3.44 41.13
N MET A 172 11.65 -3.16 40.58
CA MET A 172 10.51 -2.69 41.40
C MET A 172 9.82 -3.80 42.20
N LYS A 173 9.87 -5.05 41.75
CA LYS A 173 9.23 -6.18 42.48
C LYS A 173 10.06 -6.70 43.66
N ILE A 174 11.32 -6.31 43.78
CA ILE A 174 12.23 -6.77 44.85
C ILE A 174 12.35 -5.73 46.00
N SER A 175 11.87 -4.50 45.80
CA SER A 175 11.91 -3.44 46.82
C SER A 175 10.60 -3.26 47.61
N ILE A 176 9.73 -4.27 47.62
CA ILE A 176 8.52 -4.36 48.47
C ILE A 176 8.67 -5.59 49.36
#